data_AF-A0A7X8J249-F1
#
_entry.id   AF-A0A7X8J249-F1
#
_cell.length_a   1.000
_cell.length_b   1.000
_cell.length_c   1.000
_cell.angle_alpha   90.00
_cell.angle_beta   90.00
_cell.angle_gamma   90.00
#
_symmetry.space_group_name_H-M   'P 1'
#
loop_
_entity.id
_entity.type
_entity.pdbx_description
1 polymer ?
#
loop_
_entity_poly.entity_id
_entity_poly.type
_entity_poly.pdbx_seq_one_letter_code
_entity_poly.pdbx_strand_id
1 'polypeptide(L)'
;MWLFYFAQNISDDGIILKHYILYANKETILKRLNKRLERGETWAKSQIDSCIKVFDTEITEEKIITDNRNIDYVVKEIAKRSGVTLLLDKRTFLKKGIDRVITLIKHIR
;
A
#
# COMPACT_ATOMS: atom_id res chain seq x y z
N MET A 1 8.73 7.54 12.81
CA MET A 1 8.31 7.70 14.22
C MET A 1 6.80 7.54 14.45
N TRP A 2 5.90 8.30 13.80
CA TRP A 2 4.43 8.18 14.02
C TRP A 2 3.81 6.85 13.53
N LEU A 3 4.29 6.26 12.44
CA LEU A 3 3.82 4.94 11.95
C LEU A 3 4.15 3.79 12.92
N PHE A 4 5.28 3.89 13.62
CA PHE A 4 5.73 2.88 14.57
C PHE A 4 4.88 2.89 15.85
N TYR A 5 4.51 4.08 16.31
CA TYR A 5 3.67 4.27 17.50
C TYR A 5 2.25 3.73 17.31
N PHE A 6 1.69 3.81 16.09
CA PHE A 6 0.36 3.29 15.80
C PHE A 6 0.34 1.75 15.73
N ALA A 7 1.43 1.13 15.28
CA ALA A 7 1.54 -0.33 15.21
C ALA A 7 1.70 -0.97 16.60
N GLN A 8 2.45 -0.32 17.50
CA GLN A 8 2.67 -0.83 18.86
C GLN A 8 1.39 -0.88 19.70
N ASN A 9 0.54 0.15 19.62
CA ASN A 9 -0.65 0.27 20.48
C ASN A 9 -1.74 -0.80 20.27
N ILE A 10 -1.77 -1.52 19.14
CA ILE A 10 -2.81 -2.54 18.88
C ILE A 10 -2.37 -3.93 19.41
N SER A 11 -1.08 -4.13 19.68
CA SER A 11 -0.58 -5.43 20.13
C SER A 11 -0.86 -5.72 21.61
N ASP A 12 -1.18 -4.70 22.41
CA ASP A 12 -1.44 -4.85 23.86
C ASP A 12 -2.77 -5.55 24.20
N ASP A 13 -3.70 -5.68 23.24
CA ASP A 13 -5.00 -6.34 23.43
C ASP A 13 -4.97 -7.87 23.22
N GLY A 14 -3.78 -8.47 23.06
CA GLY A 14 -3.62 -9.92 22.81
C GLY A 14 -4.02 -10.36 21.40
N ILE A 15 -4.22 -9.41 20.48
CA ILE A 15 -4.54 -9.68 19.07
C ILE A 15 -3.25 -9.84 18.28
N ILE A 16 -3.10 -10.98 17.59
CA ILE A 16 -1.97 -11.21 16.68
C ILE A 16 -2.14 -10.33 15.44
N LEU A 17 -1.36 -9.26 15.36
CA LEU A 17 -1.37 -8.33 14.25
C LEU A 17 -0.20 -8.61 13.30
N LYS A 18 -0.51 -8.90 12.03
CA LYS A 18 0.49 -9.06 10.96
C LYS A 18 0.59 -7.76 10.16
N HIS A 19 1.75 -7.11 10.23
CA HIS A 19 2.02 -5.88 9.49
C HIS A 19 2.83 -6.14 8.22
N TYR A 20 2.45 -5.48 7.12
CA TYR A 20 3.16 -5.54 5.86
C TYR A 20 3.37 -4.13 5.30
N ILE A 21 4.60 -3.84 4.88
CA ILE A 21 4.95 -2.58 4.23
C ILE A 21 4.87 -2.78 2.72
N LEU A 22 3.93 -2.08 2.06
CA LEU A 22 3.87 -2.07 0.60
C LEU A 22 4.94 -1.13 0.06
N TYR A 23 6.07 -1.70 -0.32
CA TYR A 23 7.22 -0.96 -0.78
C TYR A 23 7.20 -0.82 -2.32
N ALA A 24 7.64 0.34 -2.81
CA ALA A 24 7.81 0.61 -4.24
C ALA A 24 8.93 1.63 -4.42
N ASN A 25 9.57 1.61 -5.58
CA ASN A 25 10.57 2.61 -5.90
C ASN A 25 9.95 4.00 -6.12
N LYS A 26 10.79 5.04 -6.06
CA LYS A 26 10.39 6.44 -6.24
C LYS A 26 9.59 6.67 -7.52
N GLU A 27 10.03 6.07 -8.64
CA GLU A 27 9.38 6.24 -9.93
C GLU A 27 7.95 5.69 -9.93
N THR A 28 7.74 4.51 -9.35
CA THR A 28 6.43 3.88 -9.18
C THR A 28 5.53 4.72 -8.28
N ILE A 29 6.06 5.25 -7.17
CA ILE A 29 5.31 6.12 -6.25
C ILE A 29 4.87 7.40 -6.98
N LEU A 30 5.77 8.08 -7.70
CA LEU A 30 5.46 9.27 -8.48
C LEU A 30 4.40 9.01 -9.54
N LYS A 31 4.52 7.91 -10.30
CA LYS A 31 3.51 7.49 -11.28
C LYS A 31 2.15 7.29 -10.64
N ARG A 32 2.10 6.69 -9.44
CA ARG A 32 0.84 6.46 -8.69
C ARG A 32 0.23 7.77 -8.20
N LEU A 33 1.02 8.68 -7.63
CA LEU A 33 0.54 10.00 -7.18
C LEU A 33 -0.03 10.82 -8.35
N ASN A 34 0.68 10.87 -9.48
CA ASN A 34 0.19 11.57 -10.67
C ASN A 34 -1.14 10.99 -11.19
N LYS A 35 -1.35 9.67 -11.10
CA LYS A 35 -2.63 9.02 -11.43
C LYS A 35 -3.78 9.41 -10.49
N ARG A 36 -3.48 9.86 -9.27
CA ARG A 36 -4.47 10.35 -8.30
C ARG A 36 -4.75 11.84 -8.44
N LEU A 37 -4.34 12.46 -9.54
CA LEU A 37 -4.49 13.90 -9.80
C LEU A 37 -3.70 14.80 -8.82
N GLU A 38 -2.78 14.24 -8.04
CA GLU A 38 -1.78 15.01 -7.30
C GLU A 38 -0.70 15.53 -8.26
N ARG A 39 -1.05 16.56 -9.05
CA ARG A 39 -0.14 17.23 -9.99
C ARG A 39 0.61 18.38 -9.29
N GLY A 40 1.81 18.70 -9.77
CA GLY A 40 2.68 19.72 -9.17
C GLY A 40 3.48 19.22 -7.95
N GLU A 41 4.10 20.16 -7.24
CA GLU A 41 4.85 19.92 -5.99
C GLU A 41 3.87 19.76 -4.82
N THR A 42 3.47 18.52 -4.55
CA THR A 42 2.62 18.19 -3.40
C THR A 42 3.48 17.79 -2.21
N TRP A 43 2.95 17.97 -1.00
CA TRP A 43 3.61 17.50 0.22
C TRP A 43 3.96 16.01 0.13
N ALA A 44 3.07 15.18 -0.44
CA ALA A 44 3.35 13.75 -0.61
C ALA A 44 4.58 13.49 -1.49
N LYS A 45 4.80 14.29 -2.55
CA LYS A 45 5.97 14.16 -3.43
C LYS A 45 7.25 14.61 -2.74
N SER A 46 7.21 15.68 -1.96
CA SER A 46 8.39 16.18 -1.24
C SER A 46 8.86 15.20 -0.16
N GLN A 47 7.96 14.36 0.37
CA GLN A 47 8.30 13.36 1.39
C GLN A 47 8.80 12.02 0.84
N ILE A 48 8.75 11.76 -0.48
CA ILE A 48 9.06 10.43 -1.02
C ILE A 48 10.47 9.96 -0.63
N ASP A 49 11.48 10.82 -0.82
CA ASP A 49 12.87 10.45 -0.54
C ASP A 49 13.11 10.18 0.95
N SER A 50 12.50 10.99 1.81
CA SER A 50 12.57 10.82 3.26
C SER A 50 11.91 9.49 3.69
N CYS A 51 10.70 9.21 3.18
CA CYS A 51 10.01 7.97 3.49
C CYS A 51 10.78 6.74 3.01
N ILE A 52 11.28 6.75 1.76
CA ILE A 52 12.09 5.63 1.23
C ILE A 52 13.30 5.39 2.12
N LYS A 53 14.04 6.45 2.48
CA LYS A 53 15.19 6.34 3.37
C LYS A 53 14.81 5.71 4.71
N VAL A 54 13.76 6.20 5.38
CA VAL A 54 13.31 5.67 6.67
C VAL A 54 12.92 4.20 6.56
N PHE A 55 12.20 3.80 5.51
CA PHE A 55 11.87 2.39 5.29
C PHE A 55 13.10 1.53 4.96
N ASP A 56 14.14 2.09 4.38
CA ASP A 56 15.36 1.35 4.05
C ASP A 56 16.33 1.23 5.23
N THR A 57 16.31 2.17 6.18
CA THR A 57 17.29 2.22 7.28
C THR A 57 16.71 1.95 8.66
N GLU A 58 15.49 2.41 8.94
CA GLU A 58 14.91 2.39 10.30
C GLU A 58 13.78 1.37 10.43
N ILE A 59 12.83 1.38 9.48
CA ILE A 59 11.62 0.56 9.49
C ILE A 59 11.83 -0.61 8.53
N THR A 60 12.54 -1.64 9.03
CA THR A 60 13.03 -2.79 8.25
C THR A 60 12.14 -4.03 8.35
N GLU A 61 10.92 -3.87 8.86
CA GLU A 61 9.90 -4.93 8.93
C GLU A 61 9.52 -5.46 7.54
N GLU A 62 8.60 -6.43 7.52
CA GLU A 62 8.29 -7.22 6.34
C GLU A 62 7.77 -6.37 5.17
N LYS A 63 8.62 -6.24 4.13
CA LYS A 63 8.28 -5.54 2.89
C LYS A 63 7.66 -6.48 1.85
N ILE A 64 6.66 -5.96 1.16
CA ILE A 64 6.11 -6.53 -0.08
C ILE A 64 6.46 -5.57 -1.20
N ILE A 65 7.35 -5.98 -2.11
CA ILE A 65 7.72 -5.18 -3.27
C ILE A 65 6.56 -5.15 -4.27
N THR A 66 6.09 -3.95 -4.58
CA THR A 66 4.91 -3.72 -5.42
C THR A 66 5.23 -3.08 -6.77
N ASP A 67 6.51 -2.85 -7.08
CA ASP A 67 6.94 -2.37 -8.39
C ASP A 67 6.46 -3.32 -9.49
N ASN A 68 5.80 -2.76 -10.50
CA ASN A 68 5.19 -3.50 -11.62
C ASN A 68 4.23 -4.64 -11.20
N ARG A 69 3.73 -4.61 -9.96
CA ARG A 69 2.73 -5.57 -9.48
C ARG A 69 1.34 -4.98 -9.57
N ASN A 70 0.38 -5.82 -9.96
CA ASN A 70 -1.03 -5.47 -9.89
C ASN A 70 -1.54 -5.69 -8.46
N ILE A 71 -2.72 -5.13 -8.17
CA ILE A 71 -3.36 -5.24 -6.85
C ILE A 71 -3.65 -6.71 -6.51
N ASP A 72 -4.07 -7.51 -7.49
CA ASP A 72 -4.41 -8.93 -7.30
C ASP A 72 -3.20 -9.74 -6.80
N TYR A 73 -1.99 -9.43 -7.27
CA TYR A 73 -0.73 -9.99 -6.76
C TYR A 73 -0.52 -9.62 -5.30
N VAL A 74 -0.65 -8.33 -4.95
CA VAL A 74 -0.42 -7.84 -3.59
C VAL A 74 -1.40 -8.50 -2.61
N VAL A 75 -2.68 -8.61 -2.99
CA VAL A 75 -3.71 -9.27 -2.18
C VAL A 75 -3.38 -10.76 -1.97
N LYS A 76 -2.97 -11.46 -3.03
CA LYS A 76 -2.56 -12.88 -2.93
C LYS A 76 -1.33 -13.06 -2.05
N GLU A 77 -0.36 -12.17 -2.16
CA GLU A 77 0.88 -12.23 -1.39
C GLU A 77 0.62 -12.00 0.10
N ILE A 78 -0.21 -11.02 0.45
CA ILE A 78 -0.65 -10.79 1.83
C ILE A 78 -1.40 -12.01 2.35
N ALA A 79 -2.35 -12.55 1.58
CA ALA A 79 -3.13 -13.72 2.00
C ALA A 79 -2.24 -14.94 2.26
N LYS A 80 -1.27 -15.19 1.36
CA LYS A 80 -0.27 -16.25 1.52
C LYS A 80 0.54 -16.08 2.81
N ARG A 81 1.09 -14.90 3.08
CA ARG A 81 1.87 -14.60 4.30
C ARG A 81 1.02 -14.63 5.57
N SER A 82 -0.26 -14.29 5.42
CA SER A 82 -1.23 -14.32 6.52
C SER A 82 -1.79 -15.72 6.80
N GLY A 83 -1.67 -16.67 5.87
CA GLY A 83 -2.25 -18.01 5.98
C GLY A 83 -3.76 -18.04 5.70
N VAL A 84 -4.26 -17.06 4.96
CA VAL A 84 -5.69 -16.90 4.66
C VAL A 84 -5.99 -17.39 3.26
N THR A 85 -7.06 -18.16 3.10
CA THR A 85 -7.56 -18.58 1.78
C THR A 85 -8.47 -17.50 1.21
N LEU A 86 -8.11 -16.98 0.03
CA LEU A 86 -8.95 -16.01 -0.68
C LEU A 86 -10.08 -16.72 -1.41
N LEU A 87 -11.29 -16.16 -1.31
CA LEU A 87 -12.39 -16.55 -2.18
C LEU A 87 -12.12 -16.11 -3.62
N LEU A 88 -12.61 -16.88 -4.59
CA LEU A 88 -12.46 -16.57 -5.99
C LEU A 88 -13.21 -15.28 -6.33
N ASP A 89 -12.50 -14.25 -6.81
CA ASP A 89 -13.14 -13.03 -7.30
C ASP A 89 -13.77 -13.30 -8.67
N LYS A 90 -15.10 -13.46 -8.68
CA LYS A 90 -15.90 -13.76 -9.88
C LYS A 90 -16.10 -12.56 -10.81
N ARG A 91 -15.62 -11.36 -10.46
CA ARG A 91 -15.80 -10.16 -11.28
C ARG A 91 -14.87 -10.18 -12.50
N THR A 92 -15.39 -9.73 -13.64
CA THR A 92 -14.60 -9.51 -14.85
C THR A 92 -13.58 -8.39 -14.65
N PHE A 93 -12.47 -8.44 -15.41
CA PHE A 93 -11.41 -7.43 -15.36
C PHE A 93 -11.93 -5.99 -15.57
N LEU A 94 -12.92 -5.81 -16.44
CA LEU A 94 -13.58 -4.52 -16.69
C LEU A 94 -14.30 -3.99 -15.45
N LYS A 95 -15.11 -4.83 -14.80
CA LYS A 95 -15.87 -4.45 -13.59
C LYS A 95 -14.93 -4.07 -12.45
N LYS A 96 -13.82 -4.80 -12.27
CA LYS A 96 -12.77 -4.43 -11.30
C LYS A 96 -12.13 -3.08 -11.61
N GLY A 97 -11.92 -2.77 -12.90
CA GLY A 97 -11.39 -1.48 -13.34
C GLY A 97 -12.30 -0.31 -12.99
N ILE A 98 -13.60 -0.45 -13.26
CA ILE A 98 -14.62 0.56 -12.97
C ILE A 98 -14.74 0.80 -11.46
N ASP A 99 -14.85 -0.27 -10.65
CA ASP A 99 -14.90 -0.17 -9.19
C ASP A 99 -13.72 0.64 -8.64
N ARG A 100 -12.51 0.44 -9.20
CA ARG A 100 -11.30 1.15 -8.79
C ARG A 100 -11.35 2.64 -9.12
N VAL A 101 -11.87 3.01 -10.29
CA VAL A 101 -12.03 4.42 -10.70
C VAL A 101 -13.04 5.12 -9.78
N ILE A 102 -14.17 4.45 -9.49
CA ILE A 102 -15.18 4.98 -8.58
C ILE A 102 -14.59 5.22 -7.18
N THR A 103 -13.86 4.25 -6.62
CA THR A 103 -13.18 4.41 -5.33
C THR A 103 -12.18 5.56 -5.37
N LEU A 104 -11.39 5.68 -6.44
CA LEU A 104 -10.42 6.77 -6.58
C LEU A 104 -11.10 8.14 -6.54
N ILE A 105 -12.19 8.32 -7.29
CA ILE A 105 -12.93 9.60 -7.34
C ILE A 105 -13.56 9.93 -5.98
N LYS A 106 -14.11 8.93 -5.27
CA LYS A 106 -14.74 9.15 -3.95
C LYS A 106 -13.77 9.65 -2.87
N HIS A 107 -12.48 9.36 -3.01
CA HIS A 107 -11.45 9.80 -2.04
C HIS A 107 -10.76 11.10 -2.44
N ILE A 108 -11.01 11.63 -3.64
CA ILE A 108 -10.60 12.97 -4.06
C ILE A 108 -11.72 13.91 -3.57
N ARG A 109 -11.60 14.38 -2.33
CA ARG A 109 -12.41 15.48 -1.79
C ARG A 109 -11.75 16.80 -2.13
#